data_AF-A0A7S8ECS4-F1
#
_entry.id   AF-A0A7S8ECS4-F1
#
_cell.length_a   1.000
_cell.length_b   1.000
_cell.length_c   1.000
_cell.angle_alpha   90.00
_cell.angle_beta   90.00
_cell.angle_gamma   90.00
#
_symmetry.space_group_name_H-M   'P 1'
#
loop_
_entity.id
_entity.type
_entity.pdbx_description
1 polymer ?
#
loop_
_entity_poly.entity_id
_entity_poly.type
_entity_poly.pdbx_seq_one_letter_code
_entity_poly.pdbx_strand_id
1 'polypeptide(L)'
;MMKLKAKNTSPIQTIPFLAIWAAAYIVGWMSAYFIYEIDNSLFAYGTLPHALLLTLVPGFFITLMQMYLAAPRLGIDQRQWFRYSMLGWLCSTFAYLALLHFTPGRYDVDVNLQIVVMHGTAPIVQWLSLLKNRHQNSWLWPLSAIISALVFTMIMLADPFVHTEGIALMLSSGIQAIITGAIMLWLLNQNHPSQKLKQNDM
;
A
#
# COMPACT_ATOMS: atom_id res chain seq x y z
N MET A 1 32.37 -14.62 20.04
CA MET A 1 31.15 -14.66 19.21
C MET A 1 30.00 -14.14 20.07
N MET A 2 29.52 -12.92 19.84
CA MET A 2 28.54 -12.27 20.72
C MET A 2 27.14 -12.79 20.39
N LYS A 3 26.52 -13.55 21.30
CA LYS A 3 25.11 -13.98 21.17
C LYS A 3 24.23 -12.74 21.33
N LEU A 4 23.73 -12.20 20.22
CA LEU A 4 22.68 -11.17 20.25
C LEU A 4 21.45 -11.77 20.94
N LYS A 5 21.17 -11.29 22.15
CA LYS A 5 20.00 -11.66 22.95
C LYS A 5 18.76 -11.30 22.12
N ALA A 6 17.89 -12.27 21.87
CA ALA A 6 16.64 -12.05 21.16
C ALA A 6 15.87 -10.93 21.88
N LYS A 7 15.70 -9.80 21.20
CA LYS A 7 14.96 -8.66 21.73
C LYS A 7 13.50 -9.08 21.75
N ASN A 8 12.96 -9.36 22.94
CA ASN A 8 11.52 -9.59 23.14
C ASN A 8 10.76 -8.43 22.52
N THR A 9 10.17 -8.64 21.35
CA THR A 9 9.29 -7.67 20.73
C THR A 9 7.94 -7.77 21.43
N SER A 10 7.53 -6.68 22.08
CA SER A 10 6.22 -6.59 22.71
C SER A 10 5.11 -6.88 21.69
N PRO A 11 3.98 -7.49 22.11
CA PRO A 11 2.85 -7.73 21.23
C PRO A 11 2.39 -6.41 20.57
N ILE A 12 1.99 -6.49 19.31
CA ILE A 12 1.52 -5.33 18.55
C ILE A 12 0.17 -4.92 19.13
N GLN A 13 0.08 -3.69 19.61
CA GLN A 13 -1.21 -3.14 20.02
C GLN A 13 -2.04 -2.83 18.76
N THR A 14 -3.12 -3.59 18.57
CA THR A 14 -4.02 -3.53 17.41
C THR A 14 -4.50 -2.12 17.10
N ILE A 15 -5.04 -1.42 18.10
CA ILE A 15 -5.67 -0.10 17.91
C ILE A 15 -4.63 0.95 17.48
N PRO A 16 -3.50 1.15 18.21
CA PRO A 16 -2.46 2.07 17.77
C PRO A 16 -1.88 1.72 16.40
N PHE A 17 -1.71 0.43 16.08
CA PHE A 17 -1.22 0.01 14.77
C PHE A 17 -2.17 0.46 13.66
N LEU A 18 -3.46 0.14 13.77
CA LEU A 18 -4.46 0.51 12.77
C LEU A 18 -4.65 2.04 12.67
N ALA A 19 -4.56 2.76 13.79
CA ALA A 19 -4.64 4.22 13.79
C ALA A 19 -3.48 4.87 13.03
N ILE A 20 -2.24 4.45 13.31
CA ILE A 20 -1.06 4.95 12.57
C ILE A 20 -1.14 4.53 11.10
N TRP A 21 -1.63 3.32 10.82
CA TRP A 21 -1.83 2.82 9.47
C TRP A 21 -2.80 3.68 8.68
N ALA A 22 -4.01 3.90 9.22
CA ALA A 22 -5.01 4.77 8.60
C ALA A 22 -4.50 6.20 8.42
N ALA A 23 -3.80 6.76 9.41
CA ALA A 23 -3.24 8.10 9.31
C ALA A 23 -2.23 8.22 8.17
N ALA A 24 -1.36 7.23 7.94
CA ALA A 24 -0.40 7.25 6.85
C ALA A 24 -1.08 7.26 5.46
N TYR A 25 -2.16 6.51 5.32
CA TYR A 25 -2.98 6.53 4.09
C TYR A 25 -3.65 7.88 3.91
N ILE A 26 -4.34 8.39 4.93
CA ILE A 26 -5.01 9.69 4.87
C ILE A 26 -4.00 10.79 4.51
N VAL A 27 -2.86 10.87 5.20
CA VAL A 27 -1.83 11.89 4.91
C VAL A 27 -1.29 11.75 3.50
N GLY A 28 -1.00 10.53 3.04
CA GLY A 28 -0.47 10.30 1.70
C GLY A 28 -1.42 10.75 0.60
N TRP A 29 -2.69 10.36 0.69
CA TRP A 29 -3.71 10.69 -0.31
C TRP A 29 -4.15 12.15 -0.24
N MET A 30 -4.31 12.71 0.96
CA MET A 30 -4.60 14.14 1.12
C MET A 30 -3.48 15.02 0.55
N SER A 31 -2.22 14.61 0.71
CA SER A 31 -1.09 15.35 0.13
C SER A 31 -1.16 15.35 -1.40
N ALA A 32 -1.48 14.21 -2.01
CA ALA A 32 -1.67 14.12 -3.46
C ALA A 32 -2.82 15.01 -3.95
N TYR A 33 -3.95 14.97 -3.23
CA TYR A 33 -5.11 15.81 -3.53
C TYR A 33 -4.80 17.31 -3.45
N PHE A 34 -4.17 17.78 -2.36
CA PHE A 34 -3.86 19.20 -2.24
C PHE A 34 -2.85 19.69 -3.28
N ILE A 35 -1.84 18.88 -3.61
CA ILE A 35 -0.88 19.24 -4.67
C ILE A 35 -1.58 19.32 -6.04
N TYR A 36 -2.52 18.42 -6.32
CA TYR A 36 -3.33 18.44 -7.53
C TYR A 36 -4.21 19.70 -7.61
N GLU A 37 -4.86 20.09 -6.51
CA GLU A 37 -5.70 21.28 -6.44
C GLU A 37 -4.91 22.60 -6.57
N ILE A 38 -3.67 22.64 -6.07
CA ILE A 38 -2.83 23.86 -6.13
C ILE A 38 -2.41 24.18 -7.56
N ASP A 39 -2.10 23.18 -8.38
CA ASP A 39 -1.64 23.42 -9.76
C ASP A 39 -2.15 22.37 -10.74
N ASN A 40 -3.45 22.42 -10.97
CA ASN A 40 -4.14 21.54 -11.91
C ASN A 40 -3.60 21.67 -13.37
N SER A 41 -2.90 22.77 -13.68
CA SER A 41 -2.34 23.05 -15.01
C SER A 41 -1.04 22.28 -15.29
N LEU A 42 -0.19 22.10 -14.27
CA LEU A 42 1.05 21.30 -14.37
C LEU A 42 0.78 19.79 -14.35
N PHE A 43 -0.34 19.36 -13.78
CA PHE A 43 -0.72 17.95 -13.63
C PHE A 43 -1.83 17.54 -14.59
N ALA A 44 -1.77 18.01 -15.83
CA ALA A 44 -2.71 17.63 -16.87
C ALA A 44 -2.88 16.10 -16.92
N TYR A 45 -4.13 15.65 -17.04
CA TYR A 45 -4.49 14.23 -17.01
C TYR A 45 -3.66 13.42 -18.03
N GLY A 46 -3.18 12.25 -17.61
CA GLY A 46 -2.38 11.36 -18.46
C GLY A 46 -0.91 11.76 -18.66
N THR A 47 -0.45 12.82 -18.02
CA THR A 47 0.98 13.19 -18.03
C THR A 47 1.78 12.43 -16.97
N LEU A 48 3.10 12.32 -17.17
CA LEU A 48 4.01 11.73 -16.19
C LEU A 48 3.95 12.42 -14.81
N PRO A 49 3.96 13.77 -14.70
CA PRO A 49 3.78 14.44 -13.42
C PRO A 49 2.49 14.04 -12.69
N HIS A 50 1.36 13.95 -13.42
CA HIS A 50 0.08 13.53 -12.86
C HIS A 50 0.15 12.10 -12.30
N ALA A 51 0.71 11.17 -13.06
CA ALA A 51 0.89 9.79 -12.61
C ALA A 51 1.83 9.67 -11.40
N LEU A 52 2.94 10.41 -11.39
CA LEU A 52 3.88 10.43 -10.26
C LEU A 52 3.21 10.99 -9.00
N LEU A 53 2.39 12.02 -9.14
CA LEU A 53 1.64 12.62 -8.05
C LEU A 53 0.67 11.61 -7.42
N LEU A 54 -0.14 10.94 -8.23
CA LEU A 54 -1.15 9.99 -7.77
C LEU A 54 -0.56 8.69 -7.19
N THR A 55 0.70 8.36 -7.49
CA THR A 55 1.32 7.09 -7.07
C THR A 55 2.44 7.27 -6.06
N LEU A 56 3.45 8.11 -6.36
CA LEU A 56 4.64 8.24 -5.51
C LEU A 56 4.39 9.07 -4.26
N VAL A 57 3.58 10.13 -4.31
CA VAL A 57 3.29 10.94 -3.12
C VAL A 57 2.60 10.10 -2.04
N PRO A 58 1.45 9.44 -2.30
CA PRO A 58 0.86 8.57 -1.29
C PRO A 58 1.78 7.38 -0.96
N GLY A 59 2.45 6.84 -1.97
CA GLY A 59 3.36 5.72 -1.82
C GLY A 59 4.55 5.99 -0.90
N PHE A 60 5.07 7.21 -0.88
CA PHE A 60 6.16 7.60 0.01
C PHE A 60 5.75 7.53 1.48
N PHE A 61 4.62 8.13 1.86
CA PHE A 61 4.13 8.11 3.24
C PHE A 61 3.79 6.69 3.70
N ILE A 62 3.11 5.92 2.85
CA ILE A 62 2.78 4.51 3.12
C ILE A 62 4.07 3.70 3.29
N THR A 63 5.06 3.90 2.42
CA THR A 63 6.35 3.18 2.49
C THR A 63 7.12 3.51 3.76
N LEU A 64 7.21 4.79 4.15
CA LEU A 64 7.85 5.19 5.40
C LEU A 64 7.18 4.52 6.59
N MET A 65 5.85 4.54 6.64
CA MET A 65 5.11 3.89 7.72
C MET A 65 5.37 2.38 7.74
N GLN A 66 5.34 1.69 6.59
CA GLN A 66 5.60 0.24 6.53
C GLN A 66 7.04 -0.10 6.95
N MET A 67 8.00 0.75 6.58
CA MET A 67 9.39 0.62 6.98
C MET A 67 9.57 0.65 8.51
N TYR A 68 8.80 1.47 9.23
CA TYR A 68 8.89 1.55 10.68
C TYR A 68 8.03 0.51 11.41
N LEU A 69 6.83 0.22 10.89
CA LEU A 69 5.88 -0.65 11.57
C LEU A 69 6.03 -2.13 11.21
N ALA A 70 6.22 -2.44 9.92
CA ALA A 70 6.19 -3.81 9.42
C ALA A 70 7.59 -4.41 9.26
N ALA A 71 8.52 -3.71 8.60
CA ALA A 71 9.82 -4.28 8.23
C ALA A 71 10.61 -4.91 9.41
N PRO A 72 10.75 -4.26 10.59
CA PRO A 72 11.50 -4.84 11.71
C PRO A 72 10.86 -6.12 12.26
N ARG A 73 9.53 -6.23 12.18
CA ARG A 73 8.75 -7.36 12.69
C ARG A 73 8.69 -8.52 11.71
N LEU A 74 8.82 -8.21 10.42
CA LEU A 74 9.03 -9.19 9.36
C LEU A 74 10.50 -9.65 9.29
N GLY A 75 11.41 -9.07 10.07
CA GLY A 75 12.84 -9.40 10.02
C GLY A 75 13.51 -8.90 8.73
N ILE A 76 12.96 -7.87 8.10
CA ILE A 76 13.45 -7.28 6.86
C ILE A 76 14.21 -5.99 7.19
N ASP A 77 15.37 -5.79 6.56
CA ASP A 77 16.09 -4.51 6.64
C ASP A 77 15.19 -3.37 6.15
N GLN A 78 15.03 -2.35 6.98
CA GLN A 78 14.26 -1.15 6.71
C GLN A 78 14.65 -0.49 5.38
N ARG A 79 15.95 -0.43 5.08
CA ARG A 79 16.44 0.18 3.82
C ARG A 79 16.04 -0.65 2.60
N GLN A 80 16.07 -1.97 2.73
CA GLN A 80 15.64 -2.88 1.66
C GLN A 80 14.12 -2.80 1.46
N TRP A 81 13.35 -2.80 2.55
CA TRP A 81 11.91 -2.62 2.49
C TRP A 81 11.52 -1.32 1.79
N PHE A 82 12.14 -0.20 2.20
CA PHE A 82 11.92 1.09 1.55
C PHE A 82 12.18 1.04 0.04
N ARG A 83 13.30 0.45 -0.38
CA ARG A 83 13.65 0.31 -1.80
C ARG A 83 12.62 -0.53 -2.56
N TYR A 84 12.22 -1.68 -2.02
CA TYR A 84 11.24 -2.54 -2.68
C TYR A 84 9.86 -1.90 -2.76
N SER A 85 9.43 -1.23 -1.68
CA SER A 85 8.15 -0.52 -1.67
C SER A 85 8.15 0.66 -2.64
N MET A 86 9.19 1.50 -2.65
CA MET A 86 9.28 2.62 -3.60
C MET A 86 9.40 2.15 -5.05
N LEU A 87 10.13 1.06 -5.31
CA LEU A 87 10.16 0.43 -6.64
C LEU A 87 8.76 -0.04 -7.05
N GLY A 88 8.02 -0.64 -6.11
CA GLY A 88 6.62 -1.02 -6.34
C GLY A 88 5.74 0.17 -6.72
N TRP A 89 5.84 1.29 -6.01
CA TRP A 89 5.09 2.50 -6.33
C TRP A 89 5.49 3.12 -7.67
N LEU A 90 6.78 3.07 -8.01
CA LEU A 90 7.24 3.48 -9.33
C LEU A 90 6.69 2.57 -10.44
N CYS A 91 6.62 1.25 -10.19
CA CYS A 91 5.94 0.33 -11.10
C CYS A 91 4.44 0.65 -11.23
N SER A 92 3.76 1.03 -10.15
CA SER A 92 2.37 1.54 -10.22
C SER A 92 2.25 2.77 -11.12
N THR A 93 3.22 3.71 -11.07
CA THR A 93 3.25 4.88 -11.97
C THR A 93 3.27 4.46 -13.43
N PHE A 94 4.20 3.57 -13.80
CA PHE A 94 4.35 3.13 -15.19
C PHE A 94 3.18 2.27 -15.66
N ALA A 95 2.63 1.42 -14.79
CA ALA A 95 1.45 0.62 -15.10
C ALA A 95 0.23 1.52 -15.34
N TYR A 96 0.05 2.56 -14.52
CA TYR A 96 -1.00 3.56 -14.71
C TYR A 96 -0.83 4.33 -16.02
N LEU A 97 0.38 4.83 -16.32
CA LEU A 97 0.64 5.50 -17.60
C LEU A 97 0.44 4.60 -18.82
N ALA A 98 0.87 3.34 -18.73
CA ALA A 98 0.66 2.36 -19.80
C ALA A 98 -0.85 2.14 -20.02
N LEU A 99 -1.63 2.00 -18.94
CA LEU A 99 -3.09 1.89 -19.04
C LEU A 99 -3.67 3.08 -19.80
N LEU A 100 -3.35 4.32 -19.39
CA LEU A 100 -3.84 5.53 -20.06
C LEU A 100 -3.40 5.64 -21.53
N HIS A 101 -2.21 5.14 -21.87
CA HIS A 101 -1.72 5.13 -23.24
C HIS A 101 -2.48 4.15 -24.14
N PHE A 102 -2.81 2.95 -23.63
CA PHE A 102 -3.48 1.90 -24.39
C PHE A 102 -5.01 2.02 -24.39
N THR A 103 -5.58 2.91 -23.58
CA THR A 103 -7.01 3.21 -23.57
C THR A 103 -7.23 4.69 -23.90
N PRO A 104 -7.24 5.05 -25.20
CA PRO A 104 -7.32 6.45 -25.62
C PRO A 104 -8.72 7.03 -25.31
N GLY A 105 -8.78 7.93 -24.33
CA GLY A 105 -9.98 8.67 -23.95
C GLY A 105 -10.07 8.84 -22.43
N ARG A 106 -10.15 10.09 -21.94
CA ARG A 106 -10.27 10.41 -20.49
C ARG A 106 -11.46 9.70 -19.82
N TYR A 107 -12.48 9.35 -20.59
CA TYR A 107 -13.71 8.71 -20.15
C TYR A 107 -13.85 7.24 -20.57
N ASP A 108 -12.94 6.73 -21.41
CA ASP A 108 -13.00 5.36 -21.93
C ASP A 108 -12.19 4.37 -21.08
N VAL A 109 -11.31 4.89 -20.21
CA VAL A 109 -10.61 4.08 -19.22
C VAL A 109 -11.50 3.87 -18.02
N ASP A 110 -11.94 2.62 -17.79
CA ASP A 110 -12.66 2.26 -16.58
C ASP A 110 -11.86 2.69 -15.34
N VAL A 111 -12.42 3.64 -14.57
CA VAL A 111 -11.85 4.16 -13.31
C VAL A 111 -11.50 3.01 -12.36
N ASN A 112 -12.23 1.91 -12.44
CA ASN A 112 -11.99 0.71 -11.65
C ASN A 112 -10.65 0.07 -12.01
N LEU A 113 -10.35 -0.03 -13.31
CA LEU A 113 -9.09 -0.57 -13.80
C LEU A 113 -7.92 0.35 -13.42
N GLN A 114 -8.12 1.67 -13.45
CA GLN A 114 -7.13 2.65 -13.00
C GLN A 114 -6.77 2.45 -11.52
N ILE A 115 -7.78 2.32 -10.66
CA ILE A 115 -7.59 2.13 -9.22
C ILE A 115 -6.90 0.79 -8.93
N VAL A 116 -7.37 -0.30 -9.55
CA VAL A 116 -6.76 -1.63 -9.39
C VAL A 116 -5.30 -1.61 -9.81
N VAL A 117 -4.96 -0.99 -10.95
CA VAL A 117 -3.56 -0.90 -11.42
C VAL A 117 -2.71 -0.08 -10.47
N MET A 118 -3.16 1.11 -10.05
CA MET A 118 -2.41 1.94 -9.11
C MET A 118 -2.15 1.23 -7.78
N HIS A 119 -3.17 0.55 -7.25
CA HIS A 119 -3.15 0.01 -5.89
C HIS A 119 -2.60 -1.42 -5.83
N GLY A 120 -2.72 -2.20 -6.91
CA GLY A 120 -2.31 -3.60 -6.97
C GLY A 120 -0.83 -3.81 -7.29
N THR A 121 -0.22 -2.95 -8.11
CA THR A 121 1.16 -3.16 -8.58
C THR A 121 2.20 -3.06 -7.47
N ALA A 122 2.14 -2.03 -6.61
CA ALA A 122 3.10 -1.87 -5.53
C ALA A 122 3.09 -3.04 -4.52
N PRO A 123 1.93 -3.53 -4.04
CA PRO A 123 1.84 -4.73 -3.20
C PRO A 123 2.38 -6.00 -3.84
N ILE A 124 2.29 -6.17 -5.16
CA ILE A 124 2.89 -7.33 -5.86
C ILE A 124 4.41 -7.29 -5.72
N VAL A 125 5.05 -6.14 -5.93
CA VAL A 125 6.52 -6.02 -5.78
C VAL A 125 6.93 -6.25 -4.33
N GLN A 126 6.19 -5.70 -3.36
CA GLN A 126 6.43 -5.95 -1.93
C GLN A 126 6.25 -7.43 -1.57
N TRP A 127 5.26 -8.11 -2.17
CA TRP A 127 5.03 -9.53 -1.99
C TRP A 127 6.17 -10.40 -2.50
N LEU A 128 6.77 -10.08 -3.64
CA LEU A 128 7.96 -10.79 -4.13
C LEU A 128 9.12 -10.73 -3.12
N SER A 129 9.28 -9.60 -2.42
CA SER A 129 10.24 -9.48 -1.31
C SER A 129 9.84 -10.35 -0.10
N LEU A 130 8.54 -10.42 0.24
CA LEU A 130 8.05 -11.29 1.31
C LEU A 130 8.23 -12.78 1.02
N LEU A 131 8.05 -13.20 -0.24
CA LEU A 131 8.29 -14.57 -0.71
C LEU A 131 9.75 -14.98 -0.51
N LYS A 132 10.69 -14.09 -0.84
CA LYS A 132 12.13 -14.32 -0.61
C LYS A 132 12.44 -14.60 0.85
N ASN A 133 11.70 -13.98 1.77
CA ASN A 133 11.84 -14.14 3.23
C ASN A 133 10.95 -15.27 3.80
N ARG A 134 10.31 -16.08 2.95
CA ARG A 134 9.49 -17.25 3.32
C ARG A 134 8.34 -16.94 4.28
N HIS A 135 7.77 -15.74 4.22
CA HIS A 135 6.56 -15.44 4.99
C HIS A 135 5.37 -16.22 4.43
N GLN A 136 4.82 -17.11 5.25
CA GLN A 136 3.60 -17.83 4.92
C GLN A 136 2.45 -16.84 4.71
N ASN A 137 1.54 -17.18 3.79
CA ASN A 137 0.35 -16.37 3.48
C ASN A 137 0.63 -14.94 3.00
N SER A 138 1.87 -14.61 2.65
CA SER A 138 2.24 -13.28 2.13
C SER A 138 1.50 -12.90 0.84
N TRP A 139 0.94 -13.87 0.11
CA TRP A 139 0.07 -13.66 -1.05
C TRP A 139 -1.24 -12.93 -0.70
N LEU A 140 -1.67 -12.93 0.57
CA LEU A 140 -2.80 -12.14 1.03
C LEU A 140 -2.51 -10.63 0.96
N TRP A 141 -1.24 -10.23 0.96
CA TRP A 141 -0.85 -8.83 0.85
C TRP A 141 -1.35 -8.20 -0.47
N PRO A 142 -0.96 -8.69 -1.67
CA PRO A 142 -1.47 -8.17 -2.93
C PRO A 142 -2.97 -8.44 -3.11
N LEU A 143 -3.49 -9.58 -2.65
CA LEU A 143 -4.93 -9.86 -2.73
C LEU A 143 -5.75 -8.82 -1.95
N SER A 144 -5.29 -8.41 -0.78
CA SER A 144 -5.97 -7.42 0.05
C SER A 144 -6.09 -6.06 -0.65
N ALA A 145 -5.05 -5.66 -1.39
CA ALA A 145 -5.06 -4.41 -2.15
C ALA A 145 -6.01 -4.48 -3.36
N ILE A 146 -6.02 -5.60 -4.09
CA ILE A 146 -6.94 -5.84 -5.21
C ILE A 146 -8.40 -5.85 -4.71
N ILE A 147 -8.69 -6.58 -3.63
CA ILE A 147 -10.04 -6.63 -3.04
C ILE A 147 -10.46 -5.23 -2.58
N SER A 148 -9.57 -4.47 -1.94
CA SER A 148 -9.87 -3.09 -1.52
C SER A 148 -10.26 -2.21 -2.70
N ALA A 149 -9.54 -2.32 -3.81
CA ALA A 149 -9.85 -1.61 -5.04
C ALA A 149 -11.21 -2.02 -5.61
N LEU A 150 -11.52 -3.33 -5.64
CA LEU A 150 -12.81 -3.84 -6.14
C LEU A 150 -14.00 -3.45 -5.25
N VAL A 151 -13.84 -3.49 -3.92
CA VAL A 151 -14.89 -3.05 -2.98
C VAL A 151 -15.19 -1.57 -3.19
N PHE A 152 -14.15 -0.75 -3.39
CA PHE A 152 -14.34 0.66 -3.69
C PHE A 152 -15.08 0.88 -5.02
N THR A 153 -14.72 0.13 -6.06
CA THR A 153 -15.43 0.11 -7.35
C THR A 153 -16.92 -0.15 -7.19
N MET A 154 -17.30 -1.13 -6.36
CA MET A 154 -18.72 -1.44 -6.11
C MET A 154 -19.47 -0.29 -5.45
N ILE A 155 -18.80 0.49 -4.58
CA ILE A 155 -19.39 1.68 -3.94
C ILE A 155 -19.61 2.79 -4.99
N MET A 156 -18.67 3.00 -5.92
CA MET A 156 -18.83 3.97 -7.01
C MET A 156 -19.98 3.63 -7.97
N LEU A 157 -20.18 2.34 -8.23
CA LEU A 157 -21.31 1.89 -9.06
C LEU A 157 -22.66 2.04 -8.36
N ALA A 158 -22.68 2.01 -7.02
CA ALA A 158 -23.90 2.09 -6.22
C ALA A 158 -24.36 3.54 -5.95
N ASP A 159 -23.44 4.50 -5.91
CA ASP A 159 -23.77 5.91 -5.67
C ASP A 159 -23.07 6.85 -6.69
N PRO A 160 -23.79 7.35 -7.70
CA PRO A 160 -23.24 8.30 -8.65
C PRO A 160 -22.82 9.62 -7.99
N PHE A 161 -23.35 10.02 -6.84
CA PHE A 161 -23.05 11.34 -6.26
C PHE A 161 -21.59 11.52 -5.81
N VAL A 162 -20.75 10.48 -5.86
CA VAL A 162 -19.30 10.54 -5.62
C VAL A 162 -18.49 10.96 -6.86
N HIS A 163 -19.11 11.68 -7.81
CA HIS A 163 -18.47 12.12 -9.07
C HIS A 163 -17.28 13.08 -8.92
N THR A 164 -16.91 13.52 -7.72
CA THR A 164 -15.65 14.23 -7.53
C THR A 164 -14.53 13.21 -7.28
N GLU A 165 -13.60 13.14 -8.23
CA GLU A 165 -12.43 12.25 -8.22
C GLU A 165 -11.67 12.29 -6.88
N GLY A 166 -11.63 13.46 -6.22
CA GLY A 166 -11.06 13.62 -4.88
C GLY A 166 -11.79 12.85 -3.76
N ILE A 167 -13.12 12.93 -3.67
CA ILE A 167 -13.90 12.21 -2.64
C ILE A 167 -13.81 10.69 -2.88
N ALA A 168 -13.87 10.28 -4.15
CA ALA A 168 -13.67 8.90 -4.56
C ALA A 168 -12.30 8.37 -4.07
N LEU A 169 -11.21 9.09 -4.36
CA LEU A 169 -9.86 8.73 -3.91
C LEU A 169 -9.73 8.70 -2.37
N MET A 170 -10.37 9.62 -1.66
CA MET A 170 -10.36 9.62 -0.19
C MET A 170 -11.09 8.40 0.38
N LEU A 171 -12.28 8.07 -0.10
CA LEU A 171 -13.04 6.90 0.36
C LEU A 171 -12.33 5.59 0.01
N SER A 172 -11.73 5.49 -1.18
CA SER A 172 -10.95 4.32 -1.60
C SER A 172 -9.74 4.12 -0.68
N SER A 173 -9.05 5.20 -0.33
CA SER A 173 -7.91 5.15 0.56
C SER A 173 -8.28 4.69 1.96
N GLY A 174 -9.44 5.09 2.48
CA GLY A 174 -9.93 4.67 3.79
C GLY A 174 -10.22 3.17 3.84
N ILE A 175 -10.94 2.66 2.85
CA ILE A 175 -11.24 1.22 2.72
C ILE A 175 -9.94 0.42 2.57
N GLN A 176 -9.04 0.89 1.70
CA GLN A 176 -7.74 0.26 1.51
C GLN A 176 -6.93 0.25 2.81
N ALA A 177 -6.91 1.35 3.57
CA ALA A 177 -6.17 1.41 4.82
C ALA A 177 -6.68 0.40 5.85
N ILE A 178 -8.00 0.23 5.96
CA ILE A 178 -8.60 -0.75 6.87
C ILE A 178 -8.22 -2.17 6.47
N ILE A 179 -8.47 -2.55 5.21
CA ILE A 179 -8.27 -3.91 4.72
C ILE A 179 -6.78 -4.27 4.73
N THR A 180 -5.91 -3.42 4.17
CA THR A 180 -4.47 -3.67 4.14
C THR A 180 -3.87 -3.62 5.55
N GLY A 181 -4.36 -2.75 6.43
CA GLY A 181 -3.93 -2.67 7.82
C GLY A 181 -4.27 -3.95 8.59
N ALA A 182 -5.49 -4.47 8.44
CA ALA A 182 -5.89 -5.71 9.07
C ALA A 182 -5.05 -6.91 8.59
N ILE A 183 -4.80 -7.01 7.28
CA ILE A 183 -3.99 -8.09 6.70
C ILE A 183 -2.53 -7.98 7.12
N MET A 184 -1.94 -6.79 7.11
CA MET A 184 -0.58 -6.61 7.61
C MET A 184 -0.50 -6.96 9.09
N LEU A 185 -1.41 -6.46 9.93
CA LEU A 185 -1.43 -6.80 11.36
C LEU A 185 -1.50 -8.32 11.58
N TRP A 186 -2.35 -9.00 10.83
CA TRP A 186 -2.45 -10.44 10.86
C TRP A 186 -1.14 -11.12 10.44
N LEU A 187 -0.52 -10.70 9.32
CA LEU A 187 0.78 -11.22 8.87
C LEU A 187 1.88 -11.01 9.92
N LEU A 188 1.89 -9.86 10.59
CA LEU A 188 2.85 -9.57 11.64
C LEU A 188 2.64 -10.46 12.87
N ASN A 189 1.39 -10.74 13.24
CA ASN A 189 1.05 -11.64 14.35
C ASN A 189 1.38 -13.11 14.04
N GLN A 190 1.37 -13.52 12.77
CA GLN A 190 1.76 -14.88 12.36
C GLN A 190 3.26 -15.16 12.49
N ASN A 191 4.11 -14.15 12.51
CA ASN A 191 5.57 -14.33 12.62
C ASN A 191 6.05 -14.51 14.07
N HIS A 192 5.14 -14.56 15.04
CA HIS A 192 5.43 -14.76 16.47
C HIS A 192 5.56 -16.21 17.04
N PRO A 193 5.27 -17.35 16.36
CA PRO A 193 5.33 -18.66 17.03
C PRO A 193 6.68 -19.39 17.02
N SER A 194 7.67 -19.02 16.21
CA SER A 194 8.81 -19.95 15.92
C SER A 194 10.08 -19.77 16.77
N GLN A 195 10.18 -18.76 17.63
CA GLN A 195 11.33 -18.65 18.54
C GLN A 195 11.22 -19.56 19.78
N LYS A 196 10.04 -20.13 20.05
CA LYS A 196 9.84 -21.04 21.21
C LYS A 196 10.35 -22.47 20.99
N LEU A 197 10.47 -22.96 19.76
CA LEU A 197 10.86 -24.35 19.51
C LEU A 197 12.38 -24.58 19.46
N LYS A 198 13.20 -23.55 19.21
CA LYS A 198 14.67 -23.68 19.27
C LYS A 198 15.28 -23.51 20.67
N GLN A 199 14.45 -23.21 21.68
CA GLN A 199 14.90 -23.09 23.08
C GLN A 199 14.58 -24.32 23.93
N ASN A 200 13.79 -25.27 23.42
CA ASN A 200 13.49 -26.51 24.13
C ASN A 200 14.36 -27.71 23.67
N ASP A 201 15.20 -27.52 22.65
CA ASP A 201 16.16 -28.51 22.15
C ASP A 201 17.62 -28.18 22.51
N MET A 202 17.85 -27.29 23.49
CA MET A 202 19.16 -27.00 24.10
C MET A 202 19.03 -27.05 25.62
#